data_AF-A0A4U0GYZ0-F1
#
_entry.id   AF-A0A4U0GYZ0-F1
#
_cell.length_a   1.000
_cell.length_b   1.000
_cell.length_c   1.000
_cell.angle_alpha   90.00
_cell.angle_beta   90.00
_cell.angle_gamma   90.00
#
_symmetry.space_group_name_H-M   'P 1'
#
loop_
_entity.id
_entity.type
_entity.pdbx_description
1 polymer ?
#
loop_
_entity_poly.entity_id
_entity_poly.type
_entity_poly.pdbx_seq_one_letter_code
_entity_poly.pdbx_strand_id
1 'polypeptide(L)' 'MKLILDIKDDKAPFFMDVIKNFKFVKAEPISSRKAEIYNNVQQAVKEMNDISEGKLEARDATEFLNEL' A
#
# COMPACT_ATOMS: atom_id res chain seq x y z
N MET A 1 14.72 -0.15 -3.47
CA MET A 1 13.44 0.59 -3.47
C MET A 1 12.31 -0.38 -3.77
N LYS A 2 11.16 -0.27 -3.10
CA LYS A 2 9.96 -1.09 -3.37
C LYS A 2 8.88 -0.19 -3.94
N LEU A 3 8.12 -0.67 -4.92
CA LEU A 3 7.11 0.09 -5.65
C LEU A 3 5.84 -0.77 -5.74
N ILE A 4 4.68 -0.15 -5.53
CA ILE A 4 3.36 -0.73 -5.80
C ILE A 4 2.78 0.05 -6.98
N LEU A 5 2.26 -0.69 -7.96
CA LEU A 5 1.71 -0.13 -9.18
C LEU A 5 0.26 -0.57 -9.30
N ASP A 6 -0.62 0.39 -9.51
CA ASP A 6 -2.02 0.14 -9.87
C ASP A 6 -2.12 0.08 -11.39
N ILE A 7 -2.42 -1.12 -11.91
CA ILE A 7 -2.43 -1.42 -13.34
C ILE A 7 -3.78 -2.05 -13.65
N LYS A 8 -4.43 -1.60 -14.72
CA LYS A 8 -5.66 -2.22 -15.20
C LYS A 8 -5.42 -3.71 -15.53
N ASP A 9 -6.36 -4.57 -15.12
CA ASP A 9 -6.25 -6.02 -15.27
C ASP A 9 -5.97 -6.46 -16.72
N ASP A 10 -6.57 -5.78 -17.70
CA ASP A 10 -6.39 -6.06 -19.13
C ASP A 10 -4.98 -5.68 -19.66
N LYS A 11 -4.22 -4.88 -18.91
CA LYS A 11 -2.87 -4.42 -19.25
C LYS A 11 -1.78 -5.05 -18.39
N ALA A 12 -2.14 -5.68 -17.26
CA ALA A 12 -1.19 -6.32 -16.36
C ALA A 12 -0.32 -7.40 -17.04
N PRO A 13 -0.85 -8.28 -17.93
CA PRO A 13 -0.01 -9.27 -18.61
C PRO A 13 1.08 -8.63 -19.47
N PHE A 14 0.70 -7.65 -20.29
CA PHE A 14 1.63 -6.91 -21.15
C PHE A 14 2.73 -6.22 -20.33
N PHE A 15 2.34 -5.54 -19.26
CA PHE A 15 3.29 -4.85 -18.40
C PHE A 15 4.29 -5.81 -17.73
N MET A 16 3.81 -6.97 -17.29
CA MET A 16 4.66 -7.99 -16.69
C MET A 16 5.70 -8.53 -17.68
N ASP A 17 5.34 -8.69 -18.95
CA ASP A 17 6.27 -9.14 -19.99
C ASP A 17 7.34 -8.10 -20.30
N VAL A 18 7.01 -6.82 -20.25
CA VAL A 18 8.00 -5.73 -20.34
C VAL A 18 8.96 -5.80 -19.16
N ILE A 19 8.44 -5.90 -17.93
CA ILE A 19 9.28 -5.86 -16.72
C ILE A 19 10.23 -7.05 -16.62
N LYS A 20 9.81 -8.25 -17.03
CA LYS A 20 10.66 -9.45 -17.01
C LYS A 20 11.99 -9.29 -17.78
N ASN A 21 12.06 -8.37 -18.75
CA ASN A 21 13.30 -8.08 -19.48
C ASN A 21 14.36 -7.38 -18.60
N PHE A 22 13.95 -6.72 -17.52
CA PHE A 22 14.86 -6.06 -16.60
C PHE A 22 15.32 -7.04 -15.51
N LYS A 23 16.48 -7.68 -15.71
CA LYS A 23 17.06 -8.68 -14.78
C LYS A 23 17.31 -8.16 -13.35
N PHE A 24 17.32 -6.84 -13.16
CA PHE A 24 17.49 -6.19 -11.86
C PHE A 24 16.16 -5.91 -11.13
N VAL A 25 15.02 -6.20 -11.75
CA VAL A 25 13.69 -6.04 -11.17
C VAL A 25 13.10 -7.40 -10.84
N LYS A 26 12.62 -7.56 -9.61
CA LYS A 26 11.77 -8.69 -9.22
C LYS A 26 10.34 -8.19 -9.18
N ALA A 27 9.49 -8.73 -10.06
CA ALA A 27 8.08 -8.40 -10.12
C ALA A 27 7.25 -9.64 -9.80
N GLU A 28 6.37 -9.50 -8.81
CA GLU A 28 5.45 -10.54 -8.39
C GLU A 28 4.06 -9.91 -8.28
N PRO A 29 3.03 -10.51 -8.91
CA PRO A 29 1.67 -10.01 -8.77
C PRO A 29 1.18 -10.22 -7.34
N ILE A 30 0.52 -9.21 -6.79
CA ILE A 30 -0.17 -9.29 -5.50
C ILE A 30 -1.67 -9.22 -5.76
N SER A 31 -2.47 -9.93 -4.96
CA SER A 31 -3.92 -9.80 -5.05
C SER A 31 -4.38 -8.42 -4.57
N SER A 32 -5.48 -7.90 -5.11
CA SER A 32 -6.02 -6.58 -4.75
C SER A 32 -6.24 -6.45 -3.24
N ARG A 33 -6.76 -7.50 -2.59
CA ARG A 33 -6.91 -7.55 -1.13
C ARG A 33 -5.58 -7.43 -0.38
N LYS A 34 -4.51 -8.06 -0.86
CA LYS A 34 -3.18 -7.94 -0.21
C LYS A 34 -2.59 -6.54 -0.43
N ALA A 35 -2.80 -5.95 -1.60
CA ALA A 35 -2.38 -4.58 -1.89
C ALA A 35 -3.08 -3.57 -0.97
N GLU A 36 -4.39 -3.70 -0.81
CA GLU A 36 -5.20 -2.87 0.07
C GLU A 36 -4.73 -2.97 1.53
N ILE A 37 -4.56 -4.18 2.07
CA ILE A 37 -4.06 -4.38 3.43
C ILE A 37 -2.68 -3.75 3.60
N TYR A 38 -1.79 -3.91 2.62
CA TYR A 38 -0.46 -3.31 2.69
C TYR A 38 -0.53 -1.78 2.76
N ASN A 39 -1.35 -1.15 1.91
CA ASN A 39 -1.52 0.30 1.88
C ASN A 39 -2.13 0.82 3.20
N ASN A 40 -3.17 0.14 3.70
CA ASN A 40 -3.81 0.51 4.96
C ASN A 40 -2.84 0.41 6.15
N VAL A 41 -2.02 -0.65 6.20
CA VAL A 41 -1.01 -0.80 7.26
C VAL A 41 0.09 0.24 7.13
N GLN A 42 0.58 0.53 5.93
CA GLN A 42 1.57 1.59 5.71
C GLN A 42 1.04 2.95 6.15
N GLN A 43 -0.21 3.26 5.80
CA GLN A 43 -0.86 4.50 6.20
C GLN A 43 -1.00 4.59 7.72
N ALA A 44 -1.49 3.53 8.37
CA ALA A 44 -1.63 3.50 9.83
C ALA A 44 -0.28 3.70 10.56
N VAL A 45 0.79 3.07 10.08
CA VAL A 45 2.14 3.27 10.65
C VAL A 45 2.61 4.72 10.45
N LYS A 46 2.35 5.31 9.29
CA LYS A 46 2.69 6.70 9.02
C LYS A 46 1.92 7.65 9.96
N GLU A 47 0.62 7.44 10.14
CA GLU A 47 -0.21 8.22 11.05
C GLU A 47 0.29 8.11 12.51
N MET A 48 0.66 6.90 12.95
CA MET A 48 1.24 6.68 14.29
C MET A 48 2.57 7.40 14.49
N ASN A 49 3.42 7.44 13.46
CA ASN A 49 4.67 8.21 13.50
C ASN A 49 4.38 9.71 13.55
N ASP A 50 3.44 10.21 12.74
CA ASP A 50 3.05 11.62 12.72
C ASP A 50 2.46 12.04 14.09
N ILE A 51 1.70 11.16 14.77
CA ILE A 51 1.23 11.36 16.16
C ILE A 51 2.41 11.40 17.14
N SER A 52 3.35 10.46 17.01
CA SER A 52 4.51 10.37 17.91
C SER A 52 5.43 11.60 17.78
N GLU A 53 5.47 12.22 16.59
CA GLU A 53 6.20 13.45 16.31
C GLU A 53 5.41 14.73 16.69
N GLY A 54 4.19 14.60 17.18
CA GLY A 54 3.32 15.72 17.56
C GLY A 54 2.72 16.49 16.38
N LYS A 55 2.75 15.92 15.17
CA LYS A 55 2.17 16.52 13.94
C LYS A 55 0.68 16.25 13.80
N LEU A 56 0.19 15.18 14.41
CA LEU A 56 -1.22 14.79 14.45
C LEU A 56 -1.65 14.50 15.89
N GLU A 57 -2.90 14.80 16.22
CA GLU A 57 -3.47 14.41 17.51
C GLU A 57 -3.99 12.98 17.43
N ALA A 58 -3.68 12.18 18.44
CA ALA A 58 -4.27 10.86 18.59
C ALA A 58 -5.76 11.01 18.88
N ARG A 59 -6.57 10.10 18.32
CA ARG A 59 -7.98 9.98 18.66
C ARG A 59 -8.28 8.64 19.30
N ASP A 60 -9.36 8.57 20.07
CA ASP A 60 -9.79 7.33 20.68
C ASP A 60 -10.19 6.31 19.60
N ALA A 61 -9.68 5.08 19.72
CA ALA A 61 -9.94 4.03 18.76
C ALA A 61 -11.39 3.54 18.80
N THR A 62 -12.01 3.56 19.98
CA THR A 62 -13.40 3.17 20.19
C THR A 62 -14.34 4.17 19.56
N GLU A 63 -14.08 5.47 19.75
CA GLU A 63 -14.84 6.55 19.12
C GLU A 63 -14.79 6.45 17.59
N PHE A 64 -13.59 6.29 17.01
CA PHE A 64 -13.45 6.12 15.57
C PHE A 64 -14.23 4.92 15.01
N LEU A 65 -14.14 3.76 15.66
CA LEU A 65 -14.82 2.55 15.20
C LEU A 65 -16.34 2.67 15.24
N ASN A 66 -16.90 3.56 16.05
CA ASN A 66 -18.34 3.82 16.13
C ASN A 66 -18.84 4.80 15.04
N GLU A 67 -17.94 5.53 14.35
CA GLU A 67 -18.28 6.49 13.29
C GLU A 67 -18.26 5.90 11.87
N LEU A 68 -17.66 4.72 11.69
CA LEU A 68 -17.57 3.98 10.42
C LEU A 68 -18.76 3.03 10.22
#